data_AF-A0AAJ5YQN4-F1
#
_entry.id   AF-A0AAJ5YQN4-F1
#
_cell.length_a   1.000
_cell.length_b   1.000
_cell.length_c   1.000
_cell.angle_alpha   90.00
_cell.angle_beta   90.00
_cell.angle_gamma   90.00
#
_symmetry.space_group_name_H-M   'P 1'
#
loop_
_entity.id
_entity.type
_entity.pdbx_description
1 polymer ?
#
loop_
_entity_poly.entity_id
_entity_poly.type
_entity_poly.pdbx_seq_one_letter_code
_entity_poly.pdbx_strand_id
1 'polypeptide(L)'
;MSGWLSWVGGKRDNKNAARDAIIGLREQLHLINKKEEHLLTKIEDEHRKAKANVTTNKRAAQAALRQKKMYETELDRLSGNRMTLETQVNAIENANMNLETMRAMQRGSAALKNIHQNMDVDKVDNTMDAIREQMTLSNEISEAISNPVGIGNDLDEDELRDELQELEQEELSERLVGADAVPAHRPPTSMPSSVSDAPTTSSQRPSARPETDEDEELRALQAELAM
;
A
#
# COMPACT_ATOMS: atom_id res chain seq x y z
N MET A 1 45.54 -33.21 -21.10
CA MET A 1 45.59 -32.77 -19.69
C MET A 1 45.77 -31.26 -19.68
N SER A 2 45.20 -30.58 -18.67
CA SER A 2 45.24 -29.13 -18.41
C SER A 2 44.12 -28.30 -19.07
N GLY A 3 43.17 -27.84 -18.24
CA GLY A 3 42.14 -26.88 -18.65
C GLY A 3 40.97 -26.66 -17.70
N TRP A 4 41.01 -27.16 -16.45
CA TRP A 4 39.90 -27.04 -15.48
C TRP A 4 40.14 -26.01 -14.35
N LEU A 5 41.22 -25.21 -14.40
CA LEU A 5 41.59 -24.22 -13.38
C LEU A 5 41.42 -22.76 -13.86
N SER A 6 40.20 -22.34 -14.21
CA SER A 6 39.89 -20.91 -14.35
C SER A 6 38.65 -20.48 -13.54
N TRP A 7 38.41 -21.15 -12.41
CA TRP A 7 37.40 -20.75 -11.43
C TRP A 7 38.08 -20.17 -10.18
N VAL A 8 38.90 -19.14 -10.36
CA VAL A 8 39.45 -18.35 -9.26
C VAL A 8 39.22 -16.88 -9.55
N GLY A 9 38.41 -16.24 -8.70
CA GLY A 9 38.79 -14.94 -8.16
C GLY A 9 38.43 -13.71 -8.99
N GLY A 10 37.14 -13.53 -9.30
CA GLY A 10 36.62 -12.23 -9.69
C GLY A 10 35.42 -11.87 -8.84
N LYS A 11 35.64 -11.43 -7.59
CA LYS A 11 34.60 -10.74 -6.79
C LYS A 11 34.35 -9.38 -7.44
N ARG A 12 33.71 -9.37 -8.62
CA ARG A 12 33.12 -8.15 -9.18
C ARG A 12 32.13 -7.66 -8.14
N ASP A 13 32.27 -6.42 -7.72
CA ASP A 13 31.40 -5.81 -6.72
C ASP A 13 29.94 -6.02 -7.13
N ASN A 14 29.22 -6.84 -6.38
CA ASN A 14 27.84 -7.22 -6.66
C ASN A 14 26.92 -5.97 -6.74
N LYS A 15 27.34 -4.87 -6.08
CA LYS A 15 26.67 -3.56 -6.12
C LYS A 15 26.84 -2.85 -7.47
N ASN A 16 27.98 -3.03 -8.15
CA ASN A 16 28.20 -2.52 -9.50
C ASN A 16 27.46 -3.38 -10.52
N ALA A 17 27.49 -4.71 -10.38
CA ALA A 17 26.73 -5.61 -11.26
C ALA A 17 25.21 -5.34 -11.25
N ALA A 18 24.61 -5.12 -10.08
CA ALA A 18 23.19 -4.77 -9.97
C ALA A 18 22.86 -3.41 -10.59
N ARG A 19 23.72 -2.40 -10.39
CA ARG A 19 23.56 -1.07 -11.00
C ARG A 19 23.68 -1.13 -12.52
N ASP A 20 24.69 -1.82 -13.03
CA ASP A 20 24.92 -1.99 -14.47
C ASP A 20 23.74 -2.72 -15.12
N ALA A 21 23.20 -3.75 -14.46
CA ALA A 21 22.00 -4.46 -14.91
C ALA A 21 20.77 -3.54 -14.96
N ILE A 22 20.52 -2.74 -13.92
CA ILE A 22 19.41 -1.77 -13.89
C ILE A 22 19.55 -0.75 -15.03
N ILE A 23 20.77 -0.22 -15.27
CA ILE A 23 21.03 0.73 -16.36
C ILE A 23 20.71 0.08 -17.71
N GLY A 24 21.25 -1.12 -17.98
CA GLY A 24 20.98 -1.81 -19.25
C GLY A 24 19.50 -2.13 -19.46
N LEU A 25 18.78 -2.55 -18.41
CA LEU A 25 17.33 -2.78 -18.47
C LEU A 25 16.56 -1.49 -18.78
N ARG A 26 16.95 -0.36 -18.16
CA ARG A 26 16.32 0.95 -18.41
C ARG A 26 16.60 1.48 -19.82
N GLU A 27 17.80 1.27 -20.34
CA GLU A 27 18.13 1.59 -21.73
C GLU A 27 17.25 0.78 -22.70
N GLN A 28 17.08 -0.51 -22.44
CA GLN A 28 16.20 -1.36 -23.25
C GLN A 28 14.73 -0.92 -23.16
N LEU A 29 14.25 -0.55 -21.97
CA LEU A 29 12.90 0.02 -21.79
C LEU A 29 12.71 1.30 -22.61
N HIS A 30 13.71 2.18 -22.64
CA HIS A 30 13.68 3.39 -23.46
C HIS A 30 13.57 3.09 -24.95
N LEU A 31 14.32 2.09 -25.44
CA LEU A 31 14.23 1.65 -26.83
C LEU A 31 12.87 1.04 -27.17
N ILE A 32 12.28 0.26 -26.25
CA ILE A 32 10.93 -0.28 -26.41
C ILE A 32 9.92 0.85 -26.50
N ASN A 33 9.94 1.83 -25.60
CA ASN A 33 9.02 2.97 -25.62
C ASN A 33 9.07 3.72 -26.95
N LYS A 34 10.27 4.03 -27.46
CA LYS A 34 10.44 4.65 -28.79
C LYS A 34 9.86 3.80 -29.92
N LYS A 35 10.01 2.47 -29.83
CA LYS A 35 9.47 1.55 -30.83
C LYS A 35 7.94 1.45 -30.75
N GLU A 36 7.36 1.48 -29.55
CA GLU A 36 5.92 1.55 -29.33
C GLU A 36 5.32 2.83 -29.95
N GLU A 37 5.92 4.00 -29.70
CA GLU A 37 5.53 5.28 -30.30
C GLU A 37 5.54 5.24 -31.84
N HIS A 38 6.59 4.67 -32.42
CA HIS A 38 6.71 4.51 -33.87
C HIS A 38 5.64 3.57 -34.44
N LEU A 39 5.34 2.47 -33.75
CA LEU A 39 4.28 1.53 -34.15
C LEU A 39 2.90 2.18 -34.07
N LEU A 40 2.63 3.00 -33.05
CA LEU A 40 1.38 3.76 -32.94
C LEU A 40 1.18 4.70 -34.14
N THR A 41 2.23 5.40 -34.55
CA THR A 41 2.17 6.26 -35.76
C THR A 41 1.88 5.44 -37.02
N LYS A 42 2.54 4.28 -37.18
CA LYS A 42 2.28 3.37 -38.30
C LYS A 42 0.86 2.80 -38.31
N ILE A 43 0.31 2.48 -37.14
CA ILE A 43 -1.07 2.00 -36.99
C ILE A 43 -2.05 3.07 -37.48
N GLU A 44 -1.84 4.33 -37.09
CA GLU A 44 -2.70 5.44 -37.53
C GLU A 44 -2.57 5.70 -39.04
N ASP A 45 -1.36 5.62 -39.58
CA ASP A 45 -1.13 5.76 -41.03
C ASP A 45 -1.86 4.68 -41.84
N GLU A 46 -1.76 3.41 -41.44
CA GLU A 46 -2.47 2.32 -42.11
C GLU A 46 -4.00 2.44 -41.93
N HIS A 47 -4.46 2.93 -40.77
CA HIS A 47 -5.88 3.21 -40.55
C HIS A 47 -6.40 4.31 -41.47
N ARG A 48 -5.63 5.40 -41.62
CA ARG A 48 -5.94 6.49 -42.55
C ARG A 48 -5.94 6.02 -44.00
N LYS A 49 -4.97 5.20 -44.42
CA LYS A 49 -4.94 4.57 -45.76
C LYS A 49 -6.17 3.68 -45.98
N ALA A 50 -6.56 2.88 -44.99
CA ALA A 50 -7.75 2.05 -45.08
C ALA A 50 -9.02 2.90 -45.28
N LYS A 51 -9.20 3.95 -44.47
CA LYS A 51 -10.32 4.89 -44.60
C LYS A 51 -10.38 5.56 -45.98
N ALA A 52 -9.23 6.01 -46.50
CA ALA A 52 -9.17 6.67 -47.81
C ALA A 52 -9.55 5.75 -48.99
N ASN A 53 -9.38 4.44 -48.85
CA ASN A 53 -9.60 3.47 -49.92
C ASN A 53 -10.87 2.62 -49.74
N VAL A 54 -11.64 2.79 -48.65
CA VAL A 54 -12.72 1.87 -48.29
C VAL A 54 -13.87 1.84 -49.32
N THR A 55 -14.16 2.99 -49.94
CA THR A 55 -15.24 3.15 -50.95
C THR A 55 -14.74 2.96 -52.37
N THR A 56 -13.46 3.28 -52.64
CA THR A 56 -12.88 3.33 -54.00
C THR A 56 -12.08 2.07 -54.36
N ASN A 57 -11.35 1.48 -53.41
CA ASN A 57 -10.48 0.34 -53.65
C ASN A 57 -10.45 -0.60 -52.42
N LYS A 58 -11.45 -1.48 -52.36
CA LYS A 58 -11.62 -2.45 -51.27
C LYS A 58 -10.40 -3.35 -51.04
N ARG A 59 -9.65 -3.71 -52.10
CA ARG A 59 -8.45 -4.56 -51.99
C ARG A 59 -7.32 -3.81 -51.28
N ALA A 60 -7.10 -2.53 -51.64
CA ALA A 60 -6.11 -1.69 -50.97
C ALA A 60 -6.49 -1.42 -49.50
N ALA A 61 -7.77 -1.16 -49.22
CA ALA A 61 -8.26 -0.99 -47.85
C ALA A 61 -8.05 -2.25 -46.99
N GLN A 62 -8.35 -3.43 -47.54
CA GLN A 62 -8.09 -4.71 -46.85
C GLN A 62 -6.60 -4.96 -46.60
N ALA A 63 -5.71 -4.61 -47.53
CA ALA A 63 -4.28 -4.72 -47.33
C ALA A 63 -3.78 -3.82 -46.19
N ALA A 64 -4.23 -2.56 -46.16
CA ALA A 64 -3.90 -1.62 -45.08
C ALA A 64 -4.41 -2.10 -43.72
N LEU A 65 -5.63 -2.63 -43.64
CA LEU A 65 -6.16 -3.21 -42.40
C LEU A 65 -5.37 -4.43 -41.90
N ARG A 66 -4.90 -5.30 -42.81
CA ARG A 66 -4.02 -6.42 -42.44
C ARG A 66 -2.70 -5.90 -41.86
N GLN A 67 -2.10 -4.90 -42.50
CA GLN A 67 -0.84 -4.32 -42.03
C GLN A 67 -1.01 -3.63 -40.67
N LYS A 68 -2.10 -2.88 -40.48
CA LYS A 68 -2.51 -2.31 -39.18
C LYS A 68 -2.57 -3.40 -38.11
N LYS A 69 -3.22 -4.53 -38.40
CA LYS A 69 -3.37 -5.62 -37.43
C LYS A 69 -2.03 -6.29 -37.08
N MET A 70 -1.11 -6.38 -38.03
CA MET A 70 0.25 -6.86 -37.76
C MET A 70 1.00 -5.92 -36.80
N TYR A 71 0.90 -4.60 -37.01
CA TYR A 71 1.52 -3.62 -36.10
C TYR A 71 0.90 -3.62 -34.71
N GLU A 72 -0.44 -3.75 -34.59
CA GLU A 72 -1.10 -3.93 -33.29
C GLU A 72 -0.58 -5.17 -32.56
N THR A 73 -0.43 -6.28 -33.27
CA THR A 73 0.09 -7.53 -32.66
C THR A 73 1.55 -7.37 -32.22
N GLU A 74 2.35 -6.61 -32.96
CA GLU A 74 3.72 -6.28 -32.54
C GLU A 74 3.74 -5.35 -31.33
N LEU A 75 2.86 -4.36 -31.28
CA LEU A 75 2.69 -3.44 -30.16
C LEU A 75 2.32 -4.20 -28.88
N ASP A 76 1.34 -5.12 -28.94
CA ASP A 76 0.94 -5.95 -27.80
C ASP A 76 2.11 -6.79 -27.27
N ARG A 77 2.94 -7.36 -28.16
CA ARG A 77 4.15 -8.10 -27.77
C ARG A 77 5.16 -7.19 -27.07
N LEU A 78 5.38 -5.97 -27.58
CA LEU A 78 6.30 -5.02 -26.95
C LEU A 78 5.80 -4.60 -25.57
N SER A 79 4.49 -4.39 -25.40
CA SER A 79 3.89 -4.07 -24.12
C SER A 79 4.13 -5.17 -23.08
N GLY A 80 3.96 -6.44 -23.47
CA GLY A 80 4.29 -7.59 -22.60
C GLY A 80 5.78 -7.68 -22.25
N ASN A 81 6.66 -7.40 -23.21
CA ASN A 81 8.10 -7.35 -22.97
C ASN A 81 8.47 -6.21 -22.01
N ARG A 82 7.85 -5.03 -22.16
CA ARG A 82 8.04 -3.86 -21.30
C ARG A 82 7.68 -4.19 -19.86
N MET A 83 6.49 -4.76 -19.64
CA MET A 83 6.04 -5.18 -18.30
C MET A 83 7.00 -6.19 -17.66
N THR A 84 7.53 -7.13 -18.45
CA THR A 84 8.51 -8.12 -17.98
C THR A 84 9.81 -7.44 -17.52
N LEU A 85 10.33 -6.49 -18.29
CA LEU A 85 11.55 -5.75 -17.94
C LEU A 85 11.34 -4.84 -16.72
N GLU A 86 10.21 -4.15 -16.62
CA GLU A 86 9.85 -3.35 -15.44
C GLU A 86 9.79 -4.20 -14.17
N THR A 87 9.19 -5.40 -14.27
CA THR A 87 9.16 -6.37 -13.16
C THR A 87 10.57 -6.78 -12.74
N GLN A 88 11.47 -7.01 -13.70
CA GLN A 88 12.87 -7.35 -13.41
C GLN A 88 13.63 -6.20 -12.75
N VAL A 89 13.45 -4.95 -13.20
CA VAL A 89 14.04 -3.77 -12.57
C VAL A 89 13.62 -3.69 -11.10
N ASN A 90 12.31 -3.77 -10.83
CA ASN A 90 11.78 -3.73 -9.47
C ASN A 90 12.32 -4.88 -8.61
N ALA A 91 12.44 -6.09 -9.17
CA ALA A 91 13.00 -7.24 -8.46
C ALA A 91 14.47 -7.02 -8.06
N ILE A 92 15.30 -6.45 -8.95
CA ILE A 92 16.71 -6.16 -8.66
C ILE A 92 16.83 -5.05 -7.62
N GLU A 93 16.00 -4.01 -7.69
CA GLU A 93 15.98 -2.92 -6.72
C GLU A 93 15.60 -3.42 -5.32
N ASN A 94 14.54 -4.23 -5.22
CA ASN A 94 14.14 -4.89 -3.97
C ASN A 94 15.23 -5.82 -3.42
N ALA A 95 15.87 -6.62 -4.27
CA ALA A 95 16.97 -7.48 -3.86
C ALA A 95 18.16 -6.68 -3.30
N ASN A 96 18.46 -5.52 -3.90
CA ASN A 96 19.54 -4.65 -3.43
C ASN A 96 19.20 -4.00 -2.08
N MET A 97 17.95 -3.57 -1.87
CA MET A 97 17.47 -3.06 -0.59
C MET A 97 17.57 -4.15 0.51
N ASN A 98 17.09 -5.37 0.23
CA ASN A 98 17.18 -6.49 1.15
C ASN A 98 18.64 -6.82 1.51
N LEU A 99 19.55 -6.76 0.53
CA LEU A 99 20.98 -6.96 0.76
C LEU A 99 21.58 -5.88 1.68
N GLU A 100 21.19 -4.62 1.53
CA GLU A 100 21.62 -3.52 2.38
C GLU A 100 21.10 -3.71 3.83
N THR A 101 19.83 -4.11 4.00
CA THR A 101 19.24 -4.47 5.30
C THR A 101 20.00 -5.62 5.96
N MET A 102 20.27 -6.71 5.23
CA MET A 102 21.05 -7.83 5.74
C MET A 102 22.45 -7.42 6.19
N ARG A 103 23.12 -6.52 5.44
CA ARG A 103 24.43 -5.97 5.84
C ARG A 103 24.32 -5.14 7.12
N ALA A 104 23.26 -4.34 7.29
CA ALA A 104 23.03 -3.59 8.51
C ALA A 104 22.83 -4.53 9.72
N MET A 105 22.03 -5.58 9.56
CA MET A 105 21.84 -6.62 10.58
C MET A 105 23.16 -7.32 10.94
N GLN A 106 24.00 -7.65 9.95
CA GLN A 106 25.32 -8.23 10.18
C GLN A 106 26.23 -7.31 10.99
N ARG A 107 26.25 -6.01 10.68
CA ARG A 107 27.02 -5.01 11.46
C ARG A 107 26.50 -4.91 12.89
N GLY A 108 25.18 -4.87 13.08
CA GLY A 108 24.56 -4.86 14.41
C GLY A 108 24.90 -6.11 15.23
N SER A 109 24.79 -7.29 14.61
CA SER A 109 25.17 -8.57 15.24
C SER A 109 26.65 -8.61 15.60
N ALA A 110 27.55 -8.12 14.74
CA ALA A 110 28.97 -8.03 15.05
C ALA A 110 29.25 -7.07 16.22
N ALA A 111 28.57 -5.92 16.27
CA ALA A 111 28.66 -4.98 17.39
C ALA A 111 28.18 -5.60 18.70
N LEU A 112 27.01 -6.27 18.69
CA LEU A 112 26.50 -7.01 19.85
C LEU A 112 27.47 -8.10 20.31
N LYS A 113 28.03 -8.86 19.36
CA LYS A 113 29.05 -9.87 19.67
C LYS A 113 30.27 -9.24 20.36
N ASN A 114 30.73 -8.07 19.91
CA ASN A 114 31.86 -7.40 20.51
C ASN A 114 31.55 -6.84 21.91
N ILE A 115 30.36 -6.26 22.11
CA ILE A 115 29.87 -5.82 23.43
C ILE A 115 29.86 -7.00 24.41
N HIS A 116 29.28 -8.14 23.99
CA HIS A 116 29.21 -9.34 24.82
C HIS A 116 30.56 -10.04 24.99
N GLN A 117 31.48 -9.92 24.03
CA GLN A 117 32.81 -10.53 24.12
C GLN A 117 33.66 -9.94 25.27
N ASN A 118 33.42 -8.67 25.63
CA ASN A 118 34.07 -8.03 26.78
C ASN A 118 33.30 -8.24 28.10
N MET A 119 32.09 -8.81 28.02
CA MET A 119 31.25 -9.17 29.16
C MET A 119 31.53 -10.63 29.50
N ASP A 120 32.67 -10.86 30.16
CA ASP A 120 33.10 -12.18 30.60
C ASP A 120 32.05 -12.75 31.56
N VAL A 121 31.56 -13.97 31.32
CA VAL A 121 30.54 -14.62 32.16
C VAL A 121 31.03 -14.68 33.61
N ASP A 122 32.33 -14.94 33.80
CA ASP A 122 32.96 -14.96 35.11
C ASP A 122 32.92 -13.58 35.79
N LYS A 123 33.00 -12.47 35.04
CA LYS A 123 32.85 -11.12 35.61
C LYS A 123 31.41 -10.80 35.93
N VAL A 124 30.46 -11.27 35.13
CA VAL A 124 29.03 -11.07 35.40
C VAL A 124 28.63 -11.83 36.66
N ASP A 125 29.06 -13.08 36.82
CA ASP A 125 28.81 -13.89 38.03
C ASP A 125 29.44 -13.24 39.27
N ASN A 126 30.72 -12.84 39.20
CA ASN A 126 31.37 -12.11 40.30
C ASN A 126 30.66 -10.79 40.65
N THR A 127 30.13 -10.07 39.65
CA THR A 127 29.38 -8.82 39.88
C THR A 127 28.02 -9.11 40.51
N MET A 128 27.32 -10.17 40.08
CA MET A 128 26.05 -10.58 40.66
C MET A 128 26.21 -11.09 42.09
N ASP A 129 27.30 -11.80 42.40
CA ASP A 129 27.63 -12.21 43.76
C ASP A 129 27.95 -11.00 44.66
N ALA A 130 28.72 -10.03 44.17
CA ALA A 130 28.95 -8.77 44.89
C ALA A 130 27.65 -7.95 45.09
N ILE A 131 26.73 -7.96 44.11
CA ILE A 131 25.41 -7.33 44.25
C ILE A 131 24.57 -8.06 45.29
N ARG A 132 24.56 -9.40 45.30
CA ARG A 132 23.85 -10.18 46.33
C ARG A 132 24.42 -9.89 47.71
N GLU A 133 25.74 -9.86 47.85
CA GLU A 133 26.42 -9.52 49.09
C GLU A 133 26.09 -8.08 49.54
N GLN A 134 26.07 -7.11 48.62
CA GLN A 134 25.65 -5.74 48.92
C GLN A 134 24.16 -5.61 49.23
N MET A 135 23.28 -6.39 48.60
CA MET A 135 21.86 -6.43 48.93
C MET A 135 21.63 -7.07 50.30
N THR A 136 22.36 -8.13 50.64
CA THR A 136 22.35 -8.72 51.98
C THR A 136 22.85 -7.73 53.02
N LEU A 137 23.96 -7.04 52.76
CA LEU A 137 24.50 -5.99 53.62
C LEU A 137 23.51 -4.82 53.75
N SER A 138 22.89 -4.39 52.65
CA SER A 138 21.89 -3.33 52.66
C SER A 138 20.65 -3.74 53.44
N ASN A 139 20.22 -5.00 53.35
CA ASN A 139 19.11 -5.53 54.15
C ASN A 139 19.50 -5.66 55.62
N GLU A 140 20.72 -6.07 55.95
CA GLU A 140 21.23 -6.14 57.32
C GLU A 140 21.39 -4.73 57.92
N ILE A 141 21.83 -3.75 57.13
CA ILE A 141 21.85 -2.34 57.49
C ILE A 141 20.43 -1.82 57.66
N SER A 142 19.52 -2.10 56.73
CA SER A 142 18.10 -1.73 56.86
C SER A 142 17.46 -2.40 58.06
N GLU A 143 17.77 -3.64 58.40
CA GLU A 143 17.23 -4.32 59.58
C GLU A 143 17.85 -3.77 60.87
N ALA A 144 19.13 -3.42 60.87
CA ALA A 144 19.81 -2.75 61.97
C ALA A 144 19.36 -1.28 62.15
N ILE A 145 18.97 -0.60 61.07
CA ILE A 145 18.48 0.81 61.06
C ILE A 145 16.95 0.90 61.18
N SER A 146 16.20 -0.13 60.81
CA SER A 146 14.74 -0.22 60.99
C SER A 146 14.34 -0.89 62.30
N ASN A 147 15.31 -1.47 63.04
CA ASN A 147 15.08 -1.87 64.44
C ASN A 147 15.75 -1.01 65.54
N PRO A 148 15.73 0.33 65.43
CA PRO A 148 15.48 1.23 66.53
C PRO A 148 13.99 1.58 66.51
N VAL A 149 13.18 0.73 67.17
CA VAL A 149 11.80 1.01 67.61
C VAL A 149 10.81 1.28 66.47
N GLY A 150 9.91 0.32 66.28
CA GLY A 150 8.97 0.23 65.17
C GLY A 150 8.24 1.52 64.80
N ILE A 151 8.35 1.88 63.53
CA ILE A 151 7.35 2.63 62.77
C ILE A 151 7.38 2.00 61.37
N GLY A 152 6.47 1.05 61.15
CA GLY A 152 6.10 0.64 59.79
C GLY A 152 5.33 1.80 59.18
N ASN A 153 5.81 2.32 58.05
CA ASN A 153 5.01 3.21 57.23
C ASN A 153 4.01 2.34 56.47
N ASP A 154 2.91 1.99 57.13
CA ASP A 154 1.69 1.57 56.45
C ASP A 154 1.17 2.79 55.69
N LEU A 155 1.36 2.80 54.38
CA LEU A 155 0.65 3.72 53.51
C LEU A 155 -0.82 3.34 53.54
N ASP A 156 -1.70 4.33 53.76
CA ASP A 156 -3.13 4.09 53.81
C ASP A 156 -3.64 3.83 52.38
N GLU A 157 -3.82 2.55 52.04
CA GLU A 157 -4.25 2.13 50.71
C GLU A 157 -5.62 2.72 50.33
N ASP A 158 -6.42 3.16 51.31
CA ASP A 158 -7.74 3.73 51.07
C ASP A 158 -7.63 5.19 50.57
N GLU A 159 -6.69 5.98 51.10
CA GLU A 159 -6.41 7.34 50.59
C GLU A 159 -5.94 7.30 49.12
N LEU A 160 -5.14 6.29 48.77
CA LEU A 160 -4.65 6.08 47.42
C LEU A 160 -5.74 5.64 46.44
N ARG A 161 -6.77 4.92 46.92
CA ARG A 161 -7.93 4.51 46.12
C ARG A 161 -8.85 5.69 45.85
N ASP A 162 -9.06 6.56 46.83
CA ASP A 162 -9.88 7.75 46.67
C ASP A 162 -9.26 8.72 45.65
N GLU A 163 -7.95 8.93 45.71
CA GLU A 163 -7.22 9.75 44.73
C GLU A 163 -7.31 9.17 43.30
N LEU A 164 -7.26 7.84 43.17
CA LEU A 164 -7.43 7.16 41.88
C LEU A 164 -8.85 7.36 41.30
N GLN A 165 -9.87 7.30 42.15
CA GLN A 165 -11.27 7.44 41.73
C GLN A 165 -11.57 8.87 41.23
N GLU A 166 -10.97 9.89 41.85
CA GLU A 166 -11.12 11.28 41.42
C GLU A 166 -10.56 11.50 40.01
N LEU A 167 -9.38 10.92 39.72
CA LEU A 167 -8.76 10.98 38.39
C LEU A 167 -9.59 10.30 37.29
N GLU A 168 -10.23 9.17 37.58
CA GLU A 168 -11.10 8.48 36.61
C GLU A 168 -12.35 9.32 36.26
N GLN A 169 -12.90 10.02 37.25
CA GLN A 169 -14.09 10.86 37.08
C GLN A 169 -13.79 12.09 36.20
N GLU A 170 -12.62 12.70 36.36
CA GLU A 170 -12.16 13.81 35.52
C GLU A 170 -12.01 13.38 34.05
N GLU A 171 -11.36 12.23 33.80
CA GLU A 171 -11.13 11.73 32.42
C GLU A 171 -12.46 11.39 31.70
N LEU A 172 -13.40 10.78 32.42
CA LEU A 172 -14.73 10.46 31.86
C LEU A 172 -15.54 11.72 31.55
N SER A 173 -15.44 12.74 32.39
CA SER A 173 -16.12 14.02 32.18
C SER A 173 -15.57 14.74 30.95
N GLU A 174 -14.25 14.71 30.75
CA GLU A 174 -13.60 15.27 29.56
C GLU A 174 -14.06 14.56 28.27
N ARG A 175 -14.19 13.22 28.30
CA ARG A 175 -14.71 12.43 27.17
C ARG A 175 -16.17 12.74 26.82
N LEU A 176 -17.02 13.01 27.81
CA LEU A 176 -18.45 13.30 27.61
C LEU A 176 -18.68 14.69 27.00
N VAL A 177 -17.83 15.67 27.30
CA VAL A 177 -17.90 17.02 26.71
C VAL A 177 -17.57 16.99 25.20
N GLY A 178 -16.85 15.98 24.71
CA GLY A 178 -16.49 15.82 23.29
C GLY A 178 -17.53 15.15 22.38
N ALA A 179 -18.63 14.62 22.91
CA ALA A 179 -19.63 13.86 22.14
C ALA A 179 -20.92 14.67 21.89
N ASP A 180 -20.87 15.62 20.95
CA ASP A 180 -22.07 16.32 20.44
C ASP A 180 -22.65 15.62 19.19
N ALA A 181 -23.98 15.62 19.09
CA ALA A 181 -24.87 15.09 18.05
C ALA A 181 -25.31 13.61 18.08
N VAL A 182 -26.55 13.38 18.59
CA VAL A 182 -27.39 12.22 18.21
C VAL A 182 -28.75 12.71 17.68
N PRO A 183 -29.29 12.18 16.55
CA PRO A 183 -30.48 12.72 15.87
C PRO A 183 -31.81 12.65 16.63
N ALA A 184 -32.66 13.65 16.38
CA ALA A 184 -33.98 13.86 17.00
C ALA A 184 -35.02 12.78 16.67
N HIS A 185 -35.68 12.27 17.71
CA HIS A 185 -36.86 11.40 17.64
C HIS A 185 -38.10 12.20 17.18
N ARG A 186 -38.81 11.73 16.16
CA ARG A 186 -40.20 12.14 15.84
C ARG A 186 -41.08 10.89 15.78
N PRO A 187 -42.21 10.81 16.53
CA PRO A 187 -43.01 9.59 16.61
C PRO A 187 -43.92 9.39 15.39
N PRO A 188 -44.28 8.14 15.04
CA PRO A 188 -45.00 7.80 13.82
C PRO A 188 -46.53 7.90 13.99
N THR A 189 -47.21 8.51 13.02
CA THR A 189 -48.68 8.46 12.92
C THR A 189 -49.09 7.17 12.24
N SER A 190 -49.76 6.29 13.00
CA SER A 190 -50.47 5.11 12.51
C SER A 190 -51.82 5.49 11.92
N MET A 191 -52.17 4.97 10.73
CA MET A 191 -53.25 3.99 10.53
C MET A 191 -53.37 3.58 9.05
N PRO A 192 -53.55 2.28 8.73
CA PRO A 192 -53.61 1.74 7.37
C PRO A 192 -55.05 1.53 6.89
N SER A 193 -55.28 1.58 5.59
CA SER A 193 -56.44 0.93 4.96
C SER A 193 -56.05 0.45 3.56
N SER A 194 -55.82 -0.86 3.50
CA SER A 194 -55.78 -1.70 2.32
C SER A 194 -57.09 -1.65 1.54
N VAL A 195 -57.02 -1.66 0.21
CA VAL A 195 -57.74 -2.65 -0.62
C VAL A 195 -57.05 -2.72 -1.99
N SER A 196 -56.56 -3.92 -2.30
CA SER A 196 -56.27 -4.36 -3.66
C SER A 196 -57.57 -4.80 -4.31
N ASP A 197 -57.78 -4.43 -5.58
CA ASP A 197 -58.35 -5.37 -6.56
C ASP A 197 -58.01 -4.90 -7.98
N ALA A 198 -57.60 -5.86 -8.82
CA ALA A 198 -57.49 -5.75 -10.28
C ALA A 198 -58.59 -6.65 -10.88
N PRO A 199 -58.67 -6.94 -12.20
CA PRO A 199 -58.11 -6.31 -13.41
C PRO A 199 -59.20 -6.07 -14.49
N THR A 200 -58.90 -5.41 -15.63
CA THR A 200 -59.46 -5.77 -16.97
C THR A 200 -58.98 -4.86 -18.12
N THR A 201 -58.25 -5.51 -19.03
CA THR A 201 -58.29 -5.45 -20.51
C THR A 201 -57.74 -4.26 -21.33
N SER A 202 -56.81 -4.66 -22.20
CA SER A 202 -56.82 -4.48 -23.66
C SER A 202 -56.19 -3.22 -24.27
N SER A 203 -55.21 -3.53 -25.11
CA SER A 203 -54.96 -2.97 -26.44
C SER A 203 -54.02 -1.78 -26.62
N GLN A 204 -53.01 -2.11 -27.42
CA GLN A 204 -52.47 -1.32 -28.53
C GLN A 204 -51.36 -0.31 -28.22
N ARG A 205 -50.14 -0.81 -28.47
CA ARG A 205 -49.07 -0.09 -29.16
C ARG A 205 -49.61 0.54 -30.47
N PRO A 206 -49.18 1.76 -30.82
CA PRO A 206 -48.36 1.87 -32.02
C PRO A 206 -47.15 2.82 -31.87
N SER A 207 -46.29 2.72 -32.87
CA SER A 207 -44.96 3.27 -33.04
C SER A 207 -44.86 4.80 -33.24
N ALA A 208 -43.80 5.38 -32.66
CA ALA A 208 -42.83 6.35 -33.18
C ALA A 208 -43.30 7.59 -34.00
N ARG A 209 -42.99 8.79 -33.49
CA ARG A 209 -42.71 10.03 -34.24
C ARG A 209 -41.63 10.87 -33.51
N PRO A 210 -40.85 11.69 -34.24
CA PRO A 210 -39.60 12.30 -33.77
C PRO A 210 -39.84 13.44 -32.77
N GLU A 211 -39.03 13.53 -31.71
CA GLU A 211 -38.97 14.72 -30.84
C GLU A 211 -38.57 15.93 -31.70
N THR A 212 -39.41 16.96 -31.67
CA THR A 212 -39.29 18.22 -32.41
C THR A 212 -38.52 19.25 -31.59
N ASP A 213 -38.05 20.33 -32.22
CA ASP A 213 -37.26 21.42 -31.60
C ASP A 213 -37.84 21.97 -30.28
N GLU A 214 -39.15 21.80 -30.04
CA GLU A 214 -39.84 22.18 -28.80
C GLU A 214 -39.45 21.34 -27.56
N ASP A 215 -39.05 20.07 -27.73
CA ASP A 215 -38.62 19.18 -26.63
C ASP A 215 -37.19 19.51 -26.14
N GLU A 216 -36.35 20.07 -27.02
CA GLU A 216 -35.01 20.55 -26.66
C GLU A 216 -35.08 21.87 -25.87
N GLU A 217 -35.99 22.77 -26.24
CA GLU A 217 -36.23 24.02 -25.50
C GLU A 217 -36.73 23.77 -24.07
N LEU A 218 -37.56 22.74 -23.87
CA LEU A 218 -38.06 22.35 -22.55
C LEU A 218 -36.97 21.77 -21.64
N ARG A 219 -35.99 21.02 -22.18
CA ARG A 219 -34.84 20.55 -21.38
C ARG A 219 -33.89 21.68 -21.00
N ALA A 220 -33.68 22.66 -21.89
CA ALA A 220 -32.84 23.82 -21.59
C ALA A 220 -33.39 24.63 -20.40
N LEU A 221 -34.71 24.86 -20.38
CA LEU A 221 -35.40 25.53 -19.28
C LEU A 221 -35.33 24.75 -17.94
N GLN A 222 -35.34 23.42 -17.99
CA GLN A 222 -35.21 22.58 -16.79
C GLN A 222 -33.78 22.55 -16.23
N ALA A 223 -32.75 22.69 -17.08
CA ALA A 223 -31.36 22.75 -16.64
C ALA A 223 -31.00 24.11 -16.01
N GLU A 224 -31.64 25.20 -16.45
CA GLU A 224 -31.43 26.55 -15.91
C GLU A 224 -32.00 26.72 -14.49
N LEU A 225 -33.04 25.95 -14.13
CA LEU A 225 -33.63 25.95 -12.78
C LEU A 225 -32.91 25.06 -11.77
N ALA A 226 -31.91 24.28 -12.21
CA ALA A 226 -31.16 23.34 -11.37
C ALA A 226 -29.70 23.78 -11.10
N MET A 227 -29.32 24.99 -11.52
CA MET A 227 -28.16 25.75 -11.01
C MET A 227 -28.62 26.85 -10.05
#